data_AF-A0A6A3MBG4-F1
#
_entry.id   AF-A0A6A3MBG4-F1
#
_cell.length_a   1.000
_cell.length_b   1.000
_cell.length_c   1.000
_cell.angle_alpha   90.00
_cell.angle_beta   90.00
_cell.angle_gamma   90.00
#
_symmetry.space_group_name_H-M   'P 1'
#
loop_
_entity.id
_entity.type
_entity.pdbx_description
1 polymer ?
#
loop_
_entity_poly.entity_id
_entity_poly.type
_entity_poly.pdbx_seq_one_letter_code
_entity_poly.pdbx_strand_id
1 'polypeptide(L)'
;MIVVLAWTLLGWACGGASEVYPTDVAAPARHELVYDPDTAVFADLKVPVEPSDASDGVDIDALLANMTIRQKASQMTQMDIYSMMDGDERDPKKALRREVVARYARAGVGSILNSPFAGGPVGGRTGWSASEWRTVIQQIHQIYKEEGAAVPMLYGVDTIHGATKKLLVDLLRHDMNFSGLLVSDYSEVDRMYSEHHLVPSVADAVRVTLQETSLDMNMSPDLQDFGDTIESLVANGLITESRLDESVRRILETKRDLGLLDSGYYDEFGHDGMDADEDVGSLADQEDALKMAQESVILLENRNGTLPIDLKKTTSVFVTGPVSDNKGFQCGGWSVFWQGSIDSTLFPNGATFKEAVQSKAAGHAQVDHLEVVDIDGKRSEFRIDGYLRGGTADAAGGPRRGCFGSSTASASPQNKRRPSCSAAVDCR
;
A
#
# COMPACT_ATOMS: atom_id res chain seq x y z
N MET A 1 -19.90 19.87 32.46
CA MET A 1 -18.73 20.43 31.72
C MET A 1 -18.95 20.20 30.23
N ILE A 2 -18.60 21.17 29.39
CA ILE A 2 -18.64 21.03 27.92
C ILE A 2 -17.23 20.65 27.47
N VAL A 3 -17.11 19.57 26.69
CA VAL A 3 -15.83 19.13 26.10
C VAL A 3 -15.89 19.32 24.59
N VAL A 4 -14.83 19.85 23.99
CA VAL A 4 -14.69 19.96 22.52
C VAL A 4 -13.64 18.95 22.05
N LEU A 5 -14.03 18.08 21.12
CA LEU A 5 -13.16 17.13 20.44
C LEU A 5 -13.02 17.54 18.97
N ALA A 6 -11.81 17.92 18.56
CA ALA A 6 -11.50 18.23 17.18
C ALA A 6 -10.71 17.07 16.55
N TRP A 7 -11.21 16.51 15.45
CA TRP A 7 -10.54 15.46 14.68
C TRP A 7 -10.10 16.02 13.32
N THR A 8 -8.78 16.10 13.12
CA THR A 8 -8.17 16.66 11.90
C THR A 8 -7.04 15.75 11.45
N LEU A 9 -6.84 15.59 10.14
CA LEU A 9 -5.60 15.05 9.63
C LEU A 9 -4.49 16.07 9.90
N LEU A 10 -3.41 15.64 10.55
CA LEU A 10 -2.16 16.39 10.48
C LEU A 10 -1.65 16.26 9.04
N GLY A 11 -1.98 17.24 8.20
CA GLY A 11 -1.32 17.38 6.92
C GLY A 11 0.17 17.56 7.18
N TRP A 12 0.99 16.62 6.70
CA TRP A 12 2.40 16.88 6.46
C TRP A 12 2.47 17.91 5.34
N ALA A 13 2.31 19.18 5.71
CA ALA A 13 2.69 20.27 4.83
C ALA A 13 4.22 20.20 4.74
N CYS A 14 4.73 19.67 3.63
CA CYS A 14 6.03 20.07 3.10
C CYS A 14 5.95 21.56 2.72
N GLY A 15 5.81 22.42 3.71
CA GLY A 15 5.77 23.87 3.62
C GLY A 15 6.79 24.37 4.60
N GLY A 16 7.93 24.84 4.07
CA GLY A 16 9.15 25.15 4.82
C GLY A 16 8.87 25.76 6.18
N ALA A 17 9.06 24.94 7.22
CA ALA A 17 9.38 25.46 8.52
C ALA A 17 10.63 26.31 8.32
N SER A 18 10.55 27.59 8.64
CA SER A 18 11.77 28.33 8.98
C SER A 18 12.30 27.66 10.24
N GLU A 19 13.15 26.66 10.06
CA GLU A 19 13.90 26.03 11.13
C GLU A 19 14.74 27.13 11.77
N VAL A 20 14.31 27.59 12.94
CA VAL A 20 15.21 28.26 13.88
C VAL A 20 16.10 27.15 14.42
N TYR A 21 17.17 26.84 13.72
CA TYR A 21 18.23 26.00 14.27
C TYR A 21 18.77 26.70 15.51
N PRO A 22 18.74 26.09 16.71
CA PRO A 22 19.56 26.56 17.80
C PRO A 22 21.02 26.56 17.32
N THR A 23 21.63 27.73 17.23
CA THR A 23 22.97 27.94 16.64
C THR A 23 24.12 27.29 17.42
N ASP A 24 23.84 26.57 18.51
CA ASP A 24 24.86 26.06 19.43
C ASP A 24 24.66 24.60 19.85
N VAL A 25 24.04 23.76 19.01
CA VAL A 25 24.18 22.31 19.17
C VAL A 25 25.31 21.86 18.25
N ALA A 26 26.48 21.58 18.83
CA ALA A 26 27.55 20.92 18.11
C ALA A 26 26.98 19.65 17.45
N ALA A 27 27.02 19.59 16.12
CA ALA A 27 26.64 18.39 15.40
C ALA A 27 27.41 17.21 16.04
N PRO A 28 26.74 16.10 16.37
CA PRO A 28 27.44 14.93 16.88
C PRO A 28 28.59 14.63 15.91
N ALA A 29 29.78 14.31 16.43
CA ALA A 29 30.91 13.92 15.62
C ALA A 29 30.42 12.92 14.57
N ARG A 30 30.74 13.17 13.28
CA ARG A 30 30.41 12.24 12.20
C ARG A 30 30.89 10.87 12.65
N HIS A 31 29.97 10.01 13.07
CA HIS A 31 30.25 8.60 13.10
C HIS A 31 30.43 8.27 11.63
N GLU A 32 31.66 8.00 11.22
CA GLU A 32 31.86 7.25 9.99
C GLU A 32 31.07 5.97 10.19
N LEU A 33 29.95 5.86 9.49
CA LEU A 33 29.29 4.58 9.32
C LEU A 33 30.27 3.75 8.50
N VAL A 34 31.15 3.04 9.19
CA VAL A 34 32.05 2.07 8.56
C VAL A 34 31.18 0.87 8.22
N TYR A 35 30.89 0.73 6.94
CA TYR A 35 30.25 -0.47 6.42
C TYR A 35 31.24 -1.62 6.52
N ASP A 36 30.94 -2.59 7.38
CA ASP A 36 31.73 -3.80 7.56
C ASP A 36 30.78 -5.02 7.54
N PRO A 37 30.82 -5.82 6.46
CA PRO A 37 29.94 -6.98 6.30
C PRO A 37 30.32 -8.19 7.16
N ASP A 38 31.47 -8.14 7.84
CA ASP A 38 31.93 -9.17 8.77
C ASP A 38 31.48 -8.91 10.21
N THR A 39 30.62 -7.92 10.43
CA THR A 39 30.05 -7.61 11.75
C THR A 39 29.04 -8.66 12.21
N ALA A 40 28.86 -8.77 13.53
CA ALA A 40 27.90 -9.69 14.14
C ALA A 40 26.45 -9.48 13.64
N VAL A 41 26.12 -8.27 13.17
CA VAL A 41 24.79 -7.94 12.61
C VAL A 41 24.47 -8.81 11.39
N PHE A 42 25.46 -9.11 10.54
CA PHE A 42 25.26 -9.96 9.36
C PHE A 42 25.36 -11.45 9.67
N ALA A 43 25.97 -11.85 10.79
CA ALA A 43 26.06 -13.25 11.18
C ALA A 43 24.67 -13.86 11.43
N ASP A 44 23.77 -13.10 12.06
CA ASP A 44 22.40 -13.55 12.35
C ASP A 44 21.46 -13.49 11.12
N LEU A 45 21.86 -12.78 10.06
CA LEU A 45 21.10 -12.71 8.80
C LEU A 45 21.46 -13.82 7.83
N LYS A 46 22.62 -14.46 8.00
CA LYS A 46 23.11 -15.56 7.17
C LYS A 46 22.48 -16.91 7.51
N VAL A 47 21.42 -16.94 8.32
CA VAL A 47 20.71 -18.18 8.67
C VAL A 47 20.08 -18.74 7.39
N PRO A 48 20.49 -19.94 6.93
CA PRO A 48 19.85 -20.57 5.79
C PRO A 48 18.37 -20.77 6.10
N VAL A 49 17.51 -20.30 5.20
CA VAL A 49 16.15 -20.80 5.17
C VAL A 49 16.25 -22.24 4.71
N GLU A 50 16.00 -23.19 5.61
CA GLU A 50 15.93 -24.60 5.23
C GLU A 50 14.85 -24.74 4.15
N PRO A 51 15.16 -25.34 2.98
CA PRO A 51 14.14 -25.60 1.98
C PRO A 51 13.03 -26.41 2.62
N SER A 52 11.78 -26.10 2.29
CA SER A 52 10.64 -26.85 2.82
C SER A 52 10.79 -28.33 2.43
N ASP A 53 10.36 -29.24 3.31
CA ASP A 53 10.24 -30.67 3.01
C ASP A 53 9.27 -30.95 1.83
N ALA A 54 8.60 -29.93 1.31
CA ALA A 54 7.77 -29.97 0.13
C ALA A 54 8.64 -29.89 -1.13
N SER A 55 9.12 -31.04 -1.61
CA SER A 55 9.32 -31.31 -3.06
C SER A 55 10.17 -32.56 -3.30
N ASP A 56 9.61 -33.74 -3.03
CA ASP A 56 10.20 -34.98 -3.52
C ASP A 56 10.14 -35.01 -5.06
N GLY A 57 11.24 -34.62 -5.74
CA GLY A 57 11.51 -34.98 -7.14
C GLY A 57 11.39 -33.91 -8.22
N VAL A 58 11.26 -32.62 -7.90
CA VAL A 58 11.25 -31.54 -8.92
C VAL A 58 12.67 -31.20 -9.37
N ASP A 59 12.99 -31.48 -10.65
CA ASP A 59 14.29 -31.16 -11.27
C ASP A 59 14.26 -29.76 -11.91
N ILE A 60 14.72 -28.76 -11.16
CA ILE A 60 14.81 -27.37 -11.60
C ILE A 60 15.77 -27.21 -12.80
N ASP A 61 16.85 -27.99 -12.83
CA ASP A 61 17.85 -27.93 -13.91
C ASP A 61 17.24 -28.43 -15.22
N ALA A 62 16.47 -29.51 -15.17
CA ALA A 62 15.74 -30.03 -16.33
C ALA A 62 14.67 -29.05 -16.83
N LEU A 63 13.95 -28.39 -15.92
CA LEU A 63 12.98 -27.35 -16.29
C LEU A 63 13.66 -26.17 -17.00
N LEU A 64 14.76 -25.66 -16.46
CA LEU A 64 15.53 -24.55 -17.06
C LEU A 64 16.10 -24.92 -18.43
N ALA A 65 16.67 -26.12 -18.56
CA ALA A 65 17.28 -26.60 -19.80
C ALA A 65 16.25 -26.75 -20.94
N ASN A 66 14.98 -26.96 -20.62
CA ASN A 66 13.91 -27.13 -21.60
C ASN A 66 13.19 -25.82 -21.96
N MET A 67 13.56 -24.69 -21.35
CA MET A 67 12.97 -23.39 -21.64
C MET A 67 13.73 -22.65 -22.75
N THR A 68 12.98 -22.06 -23.67
CA THR A 68 13.48 -21.05 -24.61
C THR A 68 13.79 -19.72 -23.90
N ILE A 69 14.58 -18.84 -24.53
CA ILE A 69 14.81 -17.47 -24.04
C ILE A 69 13.48 -16.73 -23.79
N ARG A 70 12.50 -16.89 -24.70
CA ARG A 70 11.16 -16.32 -24.53
C ARG A 70 10.45 -16.82 -23.28
N GLN A 71 10.52 -18.11 -23.00
CA GLN A 71 9.89 -18.71 -21.82
C GLN A 71 10.61 -18.26 -20.54
N LYS A 72 11.94 -18.15 -20.55
CA LYS A 72 12.72 -17.58 -19.44
C LYS A 72 12.33 -16.12 -19.16
N ALA A 73 12.28 -15.28 -20.20
CA ALA A 73 11.80 -13.90 -20.10
C ALA A 73 10.36 -13.80 -19.57
N SER A 74 9.47 -14.70 -20.03
CA SER A 74 8.08 -14.73 -19.57
C SER A 74 7.97 -15.17 -18.11
N GLN A 75 8.80 -16.13 -17.65
CA GLN A 75 8.88 -16.48 -16.22
C GLN A 75 9.37 -15.31 -15.38
N MET A 76 10.27 -14.48 -15.91
CA MET A 76 10.75 -13.25 -15.27
C MET A 76 9.75 -12.08 -15.36
N THR A 77 8.52 -12.31 -15.82
CA THR A 77 7.50 -11.26 -15.92
C THR A 77 6.39 -11.45 -14.89
N GLN A 78 6.06 -10.37 -14.17
CA GLN A 78 4.87 -10.28 -13.34
C GLN A 78 3.85 -9.35 -14.01
N MET A 79 2.67 -9.88 -14.31
CA MET A 79 1.60 -9.15 -14.97
C MET A 79 0.55 -8.67 -13.97
N ASP A 80 0.00 -7.48 -14.19
CA ASP A 80 -1.19 -7.06 -13.44
C ASP A 80 -2.40 -7.92 -13.87
N ILE A 81 -3.19 -8.40 -12.90
CA ILE A 81 -4.40 -9.18 -13.13
C ILE A 81 -5.43 -8.43 -14.00
N TYR A 82 -5.39 -7.09 -14.07
CA TYR A 82 -6.19 -6.30 -15.01
C TYR A 82 -6.04 -6.76 -16.45
N SER A 83 -4.82 -7.12 -16.84
CA SER A 83 -4.51 -7.53 -18.21
C SER A 83 -5.27 -8.79 -18.64
N MET A 84 -5.75 -9.60 -17.71
CA MET A 84 -6.52 -10.82 -17.98
C MET A 84 -8.01 -10.71 -17.66
N MET A 85 -8.53 -9.54 -17.28
CA MET A 85 -9.96 -9.34 -17.05
C MET A 85 -10.70 -8.89 -18.32
N ASP A 86 -11.99 -9.23 -18.42
CA ASP A 86 -12.91 -8.73 -19.45
C ASP A 86 -13.30 -7.28 -19.14
N GLY A 87 -13.46 -6.44 -20.16
CA GLY A 87 -13.75 -5.01 -20.04
C GLY A 87 -12.54 -4.10 -20.26
N ASP A 88 -12.73 -2.82 -19.94
CA ASP A 88 -11.67 -1.80 -19.99
C ASP A 88 -10.73 -2.01 -18.79
N GLU A 89 -9.42 -1.79 -18.94
CA GLU A 89 -8.45 -1.88 -17.83
C GLU A 89 -8.84 -0.97 -16.66
N ARG A 90 -9.55 0.13 -16.92
CA ARG A 90 -10.05 1.06 -15.88
C ARG A 90 -11.44 0.73 -15.33
N ASP A 91 -12.15 -0.22 -15.94
CA ASP A 91 -13.44 -0.76 -15.45
C ASP A 91 -13.68 -2.19 -15.97
N PRO A 92 -12.92 -3.19 -15.49
CA PRO A 92 -13.14 -4.54 -15.94
C PRO A 92 -14.39 -5.10 -15.30
N LYS A 93 -15.12 -5.94 -16.04
CA LYS A 93 -16.28 -6.72 -15.58
C LYS A 93 -15.92 -7.77 -14.51
N LYS A 94 -14.65 -7.82 -14.08
CA LYS A 94 -14.10 -8.74 -13.07
C LYS A 94 -14.39 -10.21 -13.41
N ALA A 95 -14.31 -10.55 -14.69
CA ALA A 95 -14.40 -11.91 -15.19
C ALA A 95 -13.15 -12.19 -16.02
N LEU A 96 -12.56 -13.39 -15.90
CA LEU A 96 -11.35 -13.74 -16.64
C LEU A 96 -11.60 -13.84 -18.15
N ARG A 97 -10.68 -13.28 -18.94
CA ARG A 97 -10.54 -13.54 -20.38
C ARG A 97 -9.72 -14.79 -20.58
N ARG A 98 -10.42 -15.93 -20.71
CA ARG A 98 -9.78 -17.25 -20.86
C ARG A 98 -8.73 -17.26 -21.99
N GLU A 99 -9.00 -16.60 -23.10
CA GLU A 99 -8.10 -16.51 -24.26
C GLU A 99 -6.80 -15.76 -23.95
N VAL A 100 -6.85 -14.75 -23.08
CA VAL A 100 -5.67 -14.01 -22.63
C VAL A 100 -4.86 -14.84 -21.65
N VAL A 101 -5.52 -15.47 -20.67
CA VAL A 101 -4.85 -16.39 -19.73
C VAL A 101 -4.19 -17.54 -20.48
N ALA A 102 -4.86 -18.11 -21.49
CA ALA A 102 -4.29 -19.16 -22.33
C ALA A 102 -3.05 -18.68 -23.11
N ARG A 103 -3.04 -17.43 -23.58
CA ARG A 103 -1.85 -16.83 -24.21
C ARG A 103 -0.70 -16.69 -23.21
N TYR A 104 -0.99 -16.27 -21.99
CA TYR A 104 0.01 -16.19 -20.91
C TYR A 104 0.54 -17.55 -20.49
N ALA A 105 -0.32 -18.56 -20.42
CA ALA A 105 0.06 -19.95 -20.19
C ALA A 105 1.03 -20.47 -21.25
N ARG A 106 0.72 -20.28 -22.55
CA ARG A 106 1.59 -20.70 -23.65
C ARG A 106 2.94 -19.97 -23.66
N ALA A 107 2.96 -18.70 -23.28
CA ALA A 107 4.20 -17.94 -23.11
C ALA A 107 4.99 -18.39 -21.86
N GLY A 108 4.30 -18.93 -20.85
CA GLY A 108 4.86 -19.25 -19.55
C GLY A 108 5.07 -18.01 -18.70
N VAL A 109 4.07 -17.12 -18.59
CA VAL A 109 4.14 -15.96 -17.68
C VAL A 109 4.31 -16.43 -16.24
N GLY A 110 5.29 -15.88 -15.55
CA GLY A 110 5.76 -16.39 -14.26
C GLY A 110 4.90 -16.00 -13.07
N SER A 111 4.37 -14.78 -13.06
CA SER A 111 3.58 -14.30 -11.93
C SER A 111 2.48 -13.33 -12.33
N ILE A 112 1.48 -13.21 -11.45
CA ILE A 112 0.48 -12.15 -11.47
C ILE A 112 0.43 -11.42 -10.16
N LEU A 113 -0.03 -10.17 -10.23
CA LEU A 113 -0.35 -9.40 -9.05
C LEU A 113 -1.66 -8.65 -9.17
N ASN A 114 -1.96 -8.08 -8.02
CA ASN A 114 -3.01 -7.15 -7.68
C ASN A 114 -4.42 -7.72 -7.67
N SER A 115 -5.30 -6.94 -7.07
CA SER A 115 -6.74 -7.10 -7.11
C SER A 115 -7.28 -6.44 -8.36
N PRO A 116 -8.25 -7.04 -9.06
CA PRO A 116 -8.93 -6.35 -10.15
C PRO A 116 -9.76 -5.16 -9.62
N PHE A 117 -9.81 -4.89 -8.31
CA PHE A 117 -10.46 -3.74 -7.68
C PHE A 117 -9.50 -2.61 -7.26
N ALA A 118 -8.19 -2.71 -7.48
CA ALA A 118 -7.24 -1.63 -7.18
C ALA A 118 -7.53 -0.26 -7.85
N GLY A 119 -8.15 -0.27 -9.03
CA GLY A 119 -8.68 0.91 -9.73
C GLY A 119 -10.03 1.41 -9.21
N GLY A 120 -10.63 0.71 -8.26
CA GLY A 120 -11.86 1.09 -7.58
C GLY A 120 -12.96 0.03 -7.55
N PRO A 121 -14.03 0.31 -6.76
CA PRO A 121 -15.18 -0.56 -6.66
C PRO A 121 -15.98 -0.59 -7.96
N VAL A 122 -16.55 -1.75 -8.28
CA VAL A 122 -17.42 -1.96 -9.44
C VAL A 122 -18.69 -2.66 -8.98
N GLY A 123 -19.85 -2.15 -9.43
CA GLY A 123 -21.15 -2.73 -9.05
C GLY A 123 -21.42 -2.71 -7.53
N GLY A 124 -20.88 -1.74 -6.81
CA GLY A 124 -21.01 -1.64 -5.34
C GLY A 124 -20.11 -2.58 -4.55
N ARG A 125 -19.16 -3.25 -5.21
CA ARG A 125 -18.23 -4.20 -4.58
C ARG A 125 -16.82 -3.64 -4.58
N THR A 126 -16.11 -3.79 -3.47
CA THR A 126 -14.71 -3.36 -3.29
C THR A 126 -13.71 -4.51 -3.44
N GLY A 127 -14.19 -5.75 -3.62
CA GLY A 127 -13.37 -6.94 -3.71
C GLY A 127 -14.17 -8.20 -4.05
N TRP A 128 -13.44 -9.25 -4.36
CA TRP A 128 -13.94 -10.63 -4.36
C TRP A 128 -13.88 -11.22 -2.95
N SER A 129 -14.78 -12.16 -2.67
CA SER A 129 -14.73 -13.00 -1.48
C SER A 129 -13.59 -14.03 -1.57
N ALA A 130 -13.32 -14.74 -0.46
CA ALA A 130 -12.30 -15.79 -0.43
C ALA A 130 -12.59 -16.88 -1.46
N SER A 131 -13.84 -17.33 -1.54
CA SER A 131 -14.29 -18.36 -2.48
C SER A 131 -14.20 -17.92 -3.95
N GLU A 132 -14.48 -16.65 -4.24
CA GLU A 132 -14.30 -16.09 -5.58
C GLU A 132 -12.83 -15.99 -5.97
N TRP A 133 -11.96 -15.54 -5.06
CA TRP A 133 -10.50 -15.55 -5.28
C TRP A 133 -9.98 -16.96 -5.57
N ARG A 134 -10.36 -17.94 -4.75
CA ARG A 134 -10.01 -19.35 -4.98
C ARG A 134 -10.48 -19.83 -6.35
N THR A 135 -11.71 -19.52 -6.71
CA THR A 135 -12.29 -19.89 -8.02
C THR A 135 -11.49 -19.28 -9.18
N VAL A 136 -11.13 -18.01 -9.10
CA VAL A 136 -10.39 -17.32 -10.16
C VAL A 136 -8.97 -17.86 -10.29
N ILE A 137 -8.25 -18.05 -9.18
CA ILE A 137 -6.89 -18.61 -9.22
C ILE A 137 -6.91 -20.04 -9.74
N GLN A 138 -7.87 -20.87 -9.29
CA GLN A 138 -8.07 -22.22 -9.82
C GLN A 138 -8.34 -22.23 -11.33
N GLN A 139 -9.16 -21.30 -11.83
CA GLN A 139 -9.39 -21.17 -13.28
C GLN A 139 -8.11 -20.83 -14.03
N ILE A 140 -7.29 -19.90 -13.51
CA ILE A 140 -6.00 -19.55 -14.13
C ILE A 140 -5.09 -20.77 -14.20
N HIS A 141 -4.93 -21.49 -13.10
CA HIS A 141 -4.08 -22.68 -13.05
C HIS A 141 -4.61 -23.84 -13.90
N GLN A 142 -5.92 -24.04 -13.95
CA GLN A 142 -6.54 -25.02 -14.83
C GLN A 142 -6.27 -24.70 -16.30
N ILE A 143 -6.34 -23.43 -16.70
CA ILE A 143 -5.97 -23.00 -18.06
C ILE A 143 -4.48 -23.26 -18.33
N TYR A 144 -3.60 -23.01 -17.35
CA TYR A 144 -2.17 -23.34 -17.47
C TYR A 144 -1.94 -24.85 -17.71
N LYS A 145 -2.64 -25.70 -16.96
CA LYS A 145 -2.63 -27.16 -17.13
C LYS A 145 -3.11 -27.56 -18.54
N GLU A 146 -4.23 -27.00 -18.99
CA GLU A 146 -4.82 -27.29 -20.31
C GLU A 146 -3.93 -26.88 -21.48
N GLU A 147 -3.19 -25.79 -21.35
CA GLU A 147 -2.24 -25.31 -22.36
C GLU A 147 -0.87 -26.01 -22.26
N GLY A 148 -0.69 -26.94 -21.31
CA GLY A 148 0.54 -27.71 -21.14
C GLY A 148 1.70 -26.91 -20.56
N ALA A 149 1.42 -25.83 -19.82
CA ALA A 149 2.47 -25.04 -19.17
C ALA A 149 3.15 -25.86 -18.07
N ALA A 150 4.47 -26.06 -18.20
CA ALA A 150 5.24 -26.84 -17.23
C ALA A 150 5.33 -26.17 -15.85
N VAL A 151 5.16 -24.84 -15.79
CA VAL A 151 5.32 -24.04 -14.58
C VAL A 151 4.08 -23.17 -14.40
N PRO A 152 3.30 -23.34 -13.31
CA PRO A 152 2.16 -22.49 -13.01
C PRO A 152 2.59 -21.06 -12.70
N MET A 153 1.62 -20.16 -12.79
CA MET A 153 1.76 -18.76 -12.41
C MET A 153 1.74 -18.60 -10.89
N LEU A 154 2.66 -17.80 -10.35
CA LEU A 154 2.68 -17.41 -8.93
C LEU A 154 1.79 -16.17 -8.71
N TYR A 155 0.90 -16.19 -7.73
CA TYR A 155 0.30 -14.94 -7.24
C TYR A 155 1.30 -14.26 -6.30
N GLY A 156 1.82 -13.10 -6.69
CA GLY A 156 2.93 -12.43 -6.02
C GLY A 156 2.63 -11.00 -5.60
N VAL A 157 3.50 -10.47 -4.75
CA VAL A 157 3.53 -9.07 -4.29
C VAL A 157 4.86 -8.46 -4.77
N ASP A 158 4.92 -7.14 -4.91
CA ASP A 158 6.18 -6.41 -5.13
C ASP A 158 7.09 -6.46 -3.91
N THR A 159 8.39 -6.20 -4.15
CA THR A 159 9.38 -6.23 -3.07
C THR A 159 10.43 -5.12 -3.15
N ILE A 160 10.78 -4.64 -4.35
CA ILE A 160 11.96 -3.78 -4.55
C ILE A 160 11.64 -2.53 -5.37
N HIS A 161 11.95 -1.37 -4.77
CA HIS A 161 12.13 -0.10 -5.47
C HIS A 161 13.63 0.15 -5.73
N GLY A 162 13.98 0.56 -6.93
CA GLY A 162 15.34 0.85 -7.37
C GLY A 162 16.08 -0.33 -8.01
N ALA A 163 16.99 -0.02 -8.93
CA ALA A 163 17.86 -1.00 -9.60
C ALA A 163 19.35 -0.69 -9.34
N THR A 164 19.83 -0.92 -8.11
CA THR A 164 21.21 -0.57 -7.73
C THR A 164 22.03 -1.78 -7.31
N LYS A 165 23.22 -1.92 -7.91
CA LYS A 165 24.18 -2.99 -7.60
C LYS A 165 24.56 -3.04 -6.12
N LYS A 166 24.89 -1.88 -5.54
CA LYS A 166 25.37 -1.79 -4.16
C LYS A 166 24.36 -2.32 -3.13
N LEU A 167 23.07 -2.09 -3.37
CA LEU A 167 22.03 -2.56 -2.45
C LEU A 167 21.60 -3.99 -2.79
N LEU A 168 21.31 -4.26 -4.05
CA LEU A 168 20.70 -5.53 -4.43
C LEU A 168 21.72 -6.66 -4.53
N VAL A 169 22.95 -6.38 -4.97
CA VAL A 169 24.00 -7.40 -5.17
C VAL A 169 24.94 -7.43 -3.98
N ASP A 170 25.64 -6.33 -3.71
CA ASP A 170 26.65 -6.31 -2.65
C ASP A 170 25.95 -6.55 -1.30
N LEU A 171 25.14 -5.59 -0.83
CA LEU A 171 24.49 -5.71 0.47
C LEU A 171 23.55 -6.93 0.59
N LEU A 172 22.57 -7.05 -0.30
CA LEU A 172 21.49 -8.02 -0.11
C LEU A 172 21.92 -9.46 -0.48
N ARG A 173 22.48 -9.69 -1.68
CA ARG A 173 22.92 -11.04 -2.06
C ARG A 173 24.18 -11.48 -1.32
N HIS A 174 25.21 -10.64 -1.24
CA HIS A 174 26.51 -11.06 -0.70
C HIS A 174 26.56 -10.91 0.82
N ASP A 175 26.34 -9.70 1.35
CA ASP A 175 26.60 -9.42 2.76
C ASP A 175 25.50 -9.98 3.68
N MET A 176 24.23 -9.90 3.27
CA MET A 176 23.08 -10.50 3.96
C MET A 176 22.81 -11.96 3.54
N ASN A 177 23.50 -12.48 2.52
CA ASN A 177 23.30 -13.84 1.99
C ASN A 177 21.85 -14.17 1.60
N PHE A 178 21.11 -13.19 1.07
CA PHE A 178 19.71 -13.38 0.68
C PHE A 178 19.60 -14.21 -0.62
N SER A 179 19.01 -15.39 -0.53
CA SER A 179 18.81 -16.33 -1.64
C SER A 179 17.41 -16.26 -2.30
N GLY A 180 16.47 -15.52 -1.71
CA GLY A 180 15.08 -15.48 -2.15
C GLY A 180 14.84 -14.72 -3.47
N LEU A 181 13.57 -14.67 -3.88
CA LEU A 181 13.13 -13.97 -5.09
C LEU A 181 13.15 -12.44 -4.92
N LEU A 182 13.61 -11.71 -5.94
CA LEU A 182 13.48 -10.25 -6.04
C LEU A 182 12.54 -9.84 -7.18
N VAL A 183 11.49 -9.10 -6.82
CA VAL A 183 10.46 -8.60 -7.74
C VAL A 183 10.47 -7.07 -7.73
N SER A 184 10.57 -6.44 -8.90
CA SER A 184 10.49 -4.98 -8.99
C SER A 184 9.11 -4.46 -8.62
N ASP A 185 9.04 -3.20 -8.22
CA ASP A 185 7.77 -2.45 -8.21
C ASP A 185 7.29 -2.17 -9.64
N TYR A 186 6.08 -1.63 -9.75
CA TYR A 186 5.36 -1.39 -11.00
C TYR A 186 6.10 -0.43 -11.92
N SER A 187 6.53 -0.96 -13.07
CA SER A 187 7.24 -0.21 -14.12
C SER A 187 8.57 0.39 -13.62
N GLU A 188 9.14 -0.13 -12.53
CA GLU A 188 10.37 0.39 -11.93
C GLU A 188 11.54 0.38 -12.92
N VAL A 189 11.66 -0.68 -13.73
CA VAL A 189 12.68 -0.76 -14.78
C VAL A 189 12.46 0.34 -15.84
N ASP A 190 11.23 0.54 -16.30
CA ASP A 190 10.94 1.56 -17.33
C ASP A 190 11.18 2.98 -16.81
N ARG A 191 10.92 3.21 -15.52
CA ARG A 191 11.14 4.50 -14.84
C ARG A 191 12.60 4.92 -14.81
N MET A 192 13.55 3.99 -14.95
CA MET A 192 14.96 4.34 -15.17
C MET A 192 15.13 5.25 -16.41
N TYR A 193 14.31 5.05 -17.44
CA TYR A 193 14.25 5.90 -18.62
C TYR A 193 13.28 7.08 -18.44
N SER A 194 12.02 6.79 -18.10
CA SER A 194 10.93 7.77 -18.19
C SER A 194 10.90 8.81 -17.07
N GLU A 195 11.37 8.46 -15.87
CA GLU A 195 11.32 9.33 -14.67
C GLU A 195 12.71 9.72 -14.16
N HIS A 196 13.64 8.77 -14.09
CA HIS A 196 14.99 8.99 -13.53
C HIS A 196 16.02 9.44 -14.56
N HIS A 197 15.72 9.26 -15.85
CA HIS A 197 16.60 9.64 -16.97
C HIS A 197 18.04 9.10 -16.84
N LEU A 198 18.20 7.88 -16.32
CA LEU A 198 19.49 7.19 -16.12
C LEU A 198 20.02 6.53 -17.40
N VAL A 199 19.11 6.14 -18.29
CA VAL A 199 19.40 5.40 -19.51
C VAL A 199 18.62 6.00 -20.68
N PRO A 200 19.05 5.81 -21.93
CA PRO A 200 18.44 6.47 -23.09
C PRO A 200 17.22 5.75 -23.68
N SER A 201 16.89 4.54 -23.20
CA SER A 201 15.72 3.77 -23.63
C SER A 201 15.29 2.75 -22.57
N VAL A 202 14.06 2.21 -22.70
CA VAL A 202 13.59 1.09 -21.86
C VAL A 202 14.41 -0.18 -22.11
N ALA A 203 14.83 -0.43 -23.36
CA ALA A 203 15.71 -1.57 -23.67
C ALA A 203 17.07 -1.46 -22.94
N ASP A 204 17.62 -0.24 -22.83
CA ASP A 204 18.81 0.01 -22.01
C ASP A 204 18.55 -0.16 -20.52
N ALA A 205 17.35 0.16 -20.04
CA ALA A 205 16.97 -0.08 -18.65
C ALA A 205 16.95 -1.58 -18.31
N VAL A 206 16.32 -2.39 -19.17
CA VAL A 206 16.31 -3.86 -19.03
C VAL A 206 17.74 -4.41 -19.06
N ARG A 207 18.56 -3.95 -20.02
CA ARG A 207 19.97 -4.36 -20.13
C ARG A 207 20.76 -4.02 -18.87
N VAL A 208 20.71 -2.77 -18.40
CA VAL A 208 21.44 -2.32 -17.20
C VAL A 208 20.95 -3.08 -15.97
N THR A 209 19.65 -3.28 -15.82
CA THR A 209 19.07 -4.05 -14.70
C THR A 209 19.64 -5.46 -14.66
N LEU A 210 19.69 -6.17 -15.79
CA LEU A 210 20.20 -7.54 -15.83
C LEU A 210 21.73 -7.63 -15.71
N GLN A 211 22.46 -6.63 -16.18
CA GLN A 211 23.92 -6.60 -16.10
C GLN A 211 24.43 -6.20 -14.70
N GLU A 212 23.77 -5.25 -14.05
CA GLU A 212 24.31 -4.61 -12.84
C GLU A 212 23.57 -5.03 -11.57
N THR A 213 22.42 -5.70 -11.67
CA THR A 213 21.60 -6.07 -10.51
C THR A 213 21.21 -7.55 -10.51
N SER A 214 20.69 -7.99 -9.38
CA SER A 214 20.14 -9.34 -9.19
C SER A 214 18.60 -9.37 -9.18
N LEU A 215 17.94 -8.38 -9.81
CA LEU A 215 16.48 -8.42 -9.97
C LEU A 215 16.10 -9.69 -10.76
N ASP A 216 15.07 -10.41 -10.28
CA ASP A 216 14.68 -11.69 -10.86
C ASP A 216 13.41 -11.60 -11.69
N MET A 217 12.46 -10.79 -11.25
CA MET A 217 11.16 -10.65 -11.87
C MET A 217 10.83 -9.17 -12.07
N ASN A 218 10.50 -8.81 -13.30
CA ASN A 218 10.09 -7.48 -13.70
C ASN A 218 8.56 -7.38 -13.64
N MET A 219 8.03 -6.47 -12.83
CA MET A 219 6.64 -6.07 -12.88
C MET A 219 6.44 -5.13 -14.08
N SER A 220 6.33 -5.76 -15.25
CA SER A 220 6.26 -5.08 -16.55
C SER A 220 4.81 -4.76 -16.92
N PRO A 221 4.53 -3.55 -17.43
CA PRO A 221 3.23 -3.26 -18.04
C PRO A 221 3.04 -4.00 -19.38
N ASP A 222 4.12 -4.40 -20.05
CA ASP A 222 4.09 -5.02 -21.37
C ASP A 222 4.91 -6.32 -21.43
N LEU A 223 4.22 -7.43 -21.63
CA LEU A 223 4.82 -8.76 -21.78
C LEU A 223 5.56 -8.92 -23.11
N GLN A 224 5.03 -8.36 -24.19
CA GLN A 224 5.58 -8.54 -25.52
C GLN A 224 6.91 -7.80 -25.62
N ASP A 225 6.91 -6.51 -25.29
CA ASP A 225 8.09 -5.65 -25.38
C ASP A 225 9.23 -6.14 -24.48
N PHE A 226 8.93 -6.60 -23.25
CA PHE A 226 9.95 -7.15 -22.36
C PHE A 226 10.58 -8.41 -22.96
N GLY A 227 9.78 -9.36 -23.44
CA GLY A 227 10.30 -10.58 -24.05
C GLY A 227 11.10 -10.33 -25.33
N ASP A 228 10.63 -9.46 -26.22
CA ASP A 228 11.32 -9.09 -27.46
C ASP A 228 12.65 -8.40 -27.16
N THR A 229 12.68 -7.56 -26.11
CA THR A 229 13.91 -6.92 -25.61
C THR A 229 14.91 -7.97 -25.11
N ILE A 230 14.48 -8.92 -24.28
CA ILE A 230 15.37 -9.97 -23.75
C ILE A 230 15.95 -10.82 -24.86
N GLU A 231 15.12 -11.28 -25.81
CA GLU A 231 15.59 -12.06 -26.96
C GLU A 231 16.62 -11.29 -27.79
N SER A 232 16.37 -10.01 -28.05
CA SER A 232 17.31 -9.14 -28.75
C SER A 232 18.63 -8.97 -27.98
N LEU A 233 18.59 -8.74 -26.67
CA LEU A 233 19.79 -8.58 -25.85
C LEU A 233 20.64 -9.86 -25.81
N VAL A 234 20.02 -11.03 -25.72
CA VAL A 234 20.72 -12.33 -25.78
C VAL A 234 21.30 -12.57 -27.17
N ALA A 235 20.51 -12.37 -28.23
CA ALA A 235 20.95 -12.59 -29.61
C ALA A 235 22.14 -11.70 -30.01
N ASN A 236 22.23 -10.49 -29.45
CA ASN A 236 23.35 -9.57 -29.67
C ASN A 236 24.50 -9.76 -28.66
N GLY A 237 24.43 -10.73 -27.75
CA GLY A 237 25.48 -11.01 -26.76
C GLY A 237 25.64 -9.92 -25.70
N LEU A 238 24.63 -9.07 -25.50
CA LEU A 238 24.63 -8.01 -24.49
C LEU A 238 24.29 -8.55 -23.09
N ILE A 239 23.54 -9.64 -23.01
CA ILE A 239 23.32 -10.43 -21.80
C ILE A 239 23.50 -11.92 -22.12
N THR A 240 23.87 -12.72 -21.13
CA THR A 240 24.01 -14.17 -21.29
C THR A 240 22.71 -14.88 -20.93
N GLU A 241 22.45 -16.04 -21.55
CA GLU A 241 21.34 -16.92 -21.14
C GLU A 241 21.49 -17.37 -19.68
N SER A 242 22.72 -17.61 -19.22
CA SER A 242 23.00 -17.98 -17.82
C SER A 242 22.51 -16.94 -16.82
N ARG A 243 22.52 -15.65 -17.19
CA ARG A 243 21.98 -14.59 -16.32
C ARG A 243 20.47 -14.72 -16.17
N LEU A 244 19.76 -15.16 -17.21
CA LEU A 244 18.34 -15.47 -17.11
C LEU A 244 18.11 -16.72 -16.26
N ASP A 245 18.96 -17.75 -16.42
CA ASP A 245 18.87 -18.99 -15.64
C ASP A 245 18.99 -18.75 -14.14
N GLU A 246 19.87 -17.83 -13.70
CA GLU A 246 20.00 -17.45 -12.30
C GLU A 246 18.69 -16.92 -11.71
N SER A 247 17.97 -16.07 -12.45
CA SER A 247 16.70 -15.49 -11.98
C SER A 247 15.54 -16.45 -12.08
N VAL A 248 15.42 -17.18 -13.20
CA VAL A 248 14.38 -18.19 -13.37
C VAL A 248 14.53 -19.31 -12.35
N ARG A 249 15.76 -19.70 -11.99
CA ARG A 249 16.01 -20.67 -10.91
C ARG A 249 15.34 -20.23 -9.60
N ARG A 250 15.54 -18.99 -9.15
CA ARG A 250 14.94 -18.50 -7.89
C ARG A 250 13.42 -18.44 -7.96
N ILE A 251 12.88 -18.11 -9.12
CA ILE A 251 11.43 -18.15 -9.38
C ILE A 251 10.92 -19.59 -9.23
N LEU A 252 11.60 -20.57 -9.83
CA LEU A 252 11.19 -21.97 -9.76
C LEU A 252 11.42 -22.59 -8.37
N GLU A 253 12.50 -22.24 -7.69
CA GLU A 253 12.75 -22.62 -6.28
C GLU A 253 11.66 -22.04 -5.37
N THR A 254 11.29 -20.78 -5.53
CA THR A 254 10.17 -20.18 -4.78
C THR A 254 8.86 -20.93 -5.04
N LYS A 255 8.56 -21.24 -6.31
CA LYS A 255 7.36 -22.01 -6.68
C LYS A 255 7.37 -23.42 -6.10
N ARG A 256 8.53 -24.08 -6.10
CA ARG A 256 8.75 -25.39 -5.50
C ARG A 256 8.50 -25.35 -4.00
N ASP A 257 9.11 -24.38 -3.30
CA ASP A 257 9.01 -24.25 -1.84
C ASP A 257 7.57 -23.96 -1.38
N LEU A 258 6.76 -23.34 -2.25
CA LEU A 258 5.32 -23.11 -2.10
C LEU A 258 4.44 -24.32 -2.54
N GLY A 259 5.03 -25.43 -2.98
CA GLY A 259 4.31 -26.63 -3.45
C GLY A 259 3.63 -26.50 -4.82
N LEU A 260 3.87 -25.39 -5.55
CA LEU A 260 3.24 -25.15 -6.85
C LEU A 260 3.75 -26.10 -7.95
N LEU A 261 4.91 -26.74 -7.74
CA LEU A 261 5.51 -27.67 -8.70
C LEU A 261 5.26 -29.14 -8.36
N ASP A 262 4.50 -29.42 -7.31
CA ASP A 262 4.19 -30.78 -6.89
C ASP A 262 3.27 -31.48 -7.89
N SER A 263 3.45 -32.79 -8.08
CA SER A 263 2.67 -33.56 -9.06
C SER A 263 1.16 -33.53 -8.80
N GLY A 264 0.75 -33.34 -7.54
CA GLY A 264 -0.65 -33.25 -7.11
C GLY A 264 -1.21 -31.82 -7.05
N TYR A 265 -0.42 -30.79 -7.36
CA TYR A 265 -0.79 -29.38 -7.16
C TYR A 265 -2.15 -29.02 -7.80
N TYR A 266 -2.37 -29.47 -9.03
CA TYR A 266 -3.61 -29.18 -9.76
C TYR A 266 -4.79 -30.07 -9.37
N ASP A 267 -4.56 -31.14 -8.61
CA ASP A 267 -5.59 -32.12 -8.23
C ASP A 267 -6.13 -31.83 -6.82
N GLU A 268 -5.31 -31.21 -5.96
CA GLU A 268 -5.66 -30.77 -4.62
C GLU A 268 -5.29 -29.29 -4.46
N PHE A 269 -6.16 -28.38 -4.90
CA PHE A 269 -5.95 -26.96 -4.63
C PHE A 269 -6.02 -26.76 -3.11
N GLY A 270 -4.85 -26.68 -2.47
CA GLY A 270 -4.73 -26.76 -1.01
C GLY A 270 -5.66 -25.80 -0.29
N HIS A 271 -6.49 -26.37 0.58
CA HIS A 271 -7.36 -25.65 1.51
C HIS A 271 -6.58 -25.44 2.81
N ASP A 272 -6.20 -24.20 3.08
CA ASP A 272 -5.39 -23.81 4.26
C ASP A 272 -6.25 -23.42 5.46
N GLY A 273 -7.57 -23.62 5.38
CA GLY A 273 -8.50 -23.28 6.45
C GLY A 273 -8.89 -21.80 6.46
N MET A 274 -8.54 -21.02 5.43
CA MET A 274 -9.11 -19.70 5.12
C MET A 274 -9.95 -19.74 3.85
N ASP A 275 -10.76 -20.79 3.73
CA ASP A 275 -11.51 -21.09 2.52
C ASP A 275 -12.93 -20.55 2.54
N ALA A 276 -13.45 -20.23 3.73
CA ALA A 276 -14.80 -19.73 3.88
C ALA A 276 -14.83 -18.19 3.82
N ASP A 277 -15.83 -17.64 3.14
CA ASP A 277 -16.00 -16.19 3.04
C ASP A 277 -16.18 -15.51 4.41
N GLU A 278 -16.64 -16.26 5.41
CA GLU A 278 -16.84 -15.80 6.78
C GLU A 278 -15.55 -15.74 7.62
N ASP A 279 -14.47 -16.36 7.14
CA ASP A 279 -13.15 -16.27 7.79
C ASP A 279 -12.50 -14.90 7.55
N VAL A 280 -12.81 -14.23 6.43
CA VAL A 280 -12.21 -12.94 6.05
C VAL A 280 -13.04 -11.77 6.59
N GLY A 281 -12.42 -10.92 7.42
CA GLY A 281 -13.11 -9.80 8.05
C GLY A 281 -14.07 -10.27 9.16
N SER A 282 -13.78 -11.43 9.74
CA SER A 282 -14.54 -12.07 10.81
C SER A 282 -14.66 -11.17 12.05
N LEU A 283 -15.50 -11.54 13.01
CA LEU A 283 -15.55 -10.82 14.29
C LEU A 283 -14.20 -10.85 15.03
N ALA A 284 -13.45 -11.94 14.92
CA ALA A 284 -12.12 -12.03 15.49
C ALA A 284 -11.15 -11.03 14.84
N ASP A 285 -11.15 -10.92 13.50
CA ASP A 285 -10.33 -9.94 12.79
C ASP A 285 -10.68 -8.50 13.20
N GLN A 286 -11.98 -8.21 13.36
CA GLN A 286 -12.45 -6.91 13.80
C GLN A 286 -12.04 -6.58 15.24
N GLU A 287 -12.07 -7.57 16.14
CA GLU A 287 -11.59 -7.42 17.51
C GLU A 287 -10.08 -7.17 17.55
N ASP A 288 -9.30 -7.89 16.74
CA ASP A 288 -7.85 -7.71 16.68
C ASP A 288 -7.46 -6.38 16.02
N ALA A 289 -8.16 -5.97 14.95
CA ALA A 289 -8.01 -4.65 14.36
C ALA A 289 -8.31 -3.53 15.37
N LEU A 290 -9.36 -3.69 16.20
CA LEU A 290 -9.68 -2.73 17.25
C LEU A 290 -8.59 -2.67 18.33
N LYS A 291 -8.06 -3.81 18.78
CA LYS A 291 -6.96 -3.85 19.76
C LYS A 291 -5.70 -3.16 19.21
N MET A 292 -5.29 -3.50 17.98
CA MET A 292 -4.15 -2.86 17.33
C MET A 292 -4.37 -1.34 17.20
N ALA A 293 -5.56 -0.90 16.78
CA ALA A 293 -5.88 0.52 16.69
C ALA A 293 -5.80 1.23 18.04
N GLN A 294 -6.24 0.60 19.14
CA GLN A 294 -6.16 1.16 20.49
C GLN A 294 -4.71 1.35 20.96
N GLU A 295 -3.81 0.43 20.61
CA GLU A 295 -2.39 0.52 20.92
C GLU A 295 -1.62 1.49 20.01
N SER A 296 -2.17 1.81 18.84
CA SER A 296 -1.54 2.68 17.84
C SER A 296 -1.80 4.18 18.04
N VAL A 297 -2.64 4.57 19.01
CA VAL A 297 -2.95 5.97 19.30
C VAL A 297 -1.90 6.59 20.22
N ILE A 298 -1.18 7.61 19.72
CA ILE A 298 -0.15 8.33 20.49
C ILE A 298 -0.73 9.60 21.11
N LEU A 299 -0.70 9.70 22.44
CA LEU A 299 -1.03 10.92 23.17
C LEU A 299 0.15 11.90 23.09
N LEU A 300 0.04 12.92 22.23
CA LEU A 300 1.08 13.94 22.08
C LEU A 300 1.06 14.99 23.20
N GLU A 301 -0.13 15.36 23.68
CA GLU A 301 -0.30 16.42 24.67
C GLU A 301 -1.53 16.16 25.56
N ASN A 302 -1.37 16.38 26.87
CA ASN A 302 -2.48 16.39 27.83
C ASN A 302 -2.35 17.57 28.79
N ARG A 303 -2.92 18.71 28.42
CA ARG A 303 -2.90 19.92 29.27
C ARG A 303 -3.83 19.77 30.46
N ASN A 304 -3.34 20.18 31.63
CA ASN A 304 -4.11 20.25 32.88
C ASN A 304 -4.79 18.93 33.30
N GLY A 305 -4.29 17.78 32.83
CA GLY A 305 -4.91 16.49 33.12
C GLY A 305 -6.34 16.37 32.58
N THR A 306 -6.62 16.99 31.42
CA THR A 306 -7.95 16.97 30.78
C THR A 306 -8.37 15.57 30.37
N LEU A 307 -7.42 14.73 29.95
CA LEU A 307 -7.64 13.31 29.64
C LEU A 307 -7.24 12.41 30.82
N PRO A 308 -7.97 11.31 31.07
CA PRO A 308 -9.19 10.87 30.36
C PRO A 308 -10.43 11.69 30.74
N ILE A 309 -11.39 11.80 29.81
CA ILE A 309 -12.64 12.53 30.04
C ILE A 309 -13.52 11.79 31.05
N ASP A 310 -13.85 12.46 32.16
CA ASP A 310 -14.80 11.95 33.15
C ASP A 310 -16.25 12.18 32.69
N LEU A 311 -16.84 11.16 32.07
CA LEU A 311 -18.22 11.20 31.57
C LEU A 311 -19.26 11.43 32.68
N LYS A 312 -18.95 11.13 33.96
CA LYS A 312 -19.88 11.39 35.07
C LYS A 312 -20.02 12.89 35.38
N LYS A 313 -19.03 13.70 35.00
CA LYS A 313 -19.00 15.17 35.19
C LYS A 313 -19.27 15.95 33.90
N THR A 314 -19.36 15.23 32.78
CA THR A 314 -19.52 15.81 31.45
C THR A 314 -20.99 15.82 31.10
N THR A 315 -21.50 16.99 30.72
CA THR A 315 -22.92 17.18 30.37
C THR A 315 -23.11 17.20 28.87
N SER A 316 -22.12 17.68 28.13
CA SER A 316 -22.10 17.64 26.68
C SER A 316 -20.68 17.52 26.10
N VAL A 317 -20.60 16.91 24.92
CA VAL A 317 -19.41 16.76 24.09
C VAL A 317 -19.73 17.31 22.71
N PHE A 318 -18.91 18.22 22.21
CA PHE A 318 -19.01 18.75 20.86
C PHE A 318 -17.89 18.16 20.00
N VAL A 319 -18.24 17.41 18.97
CA VAL A 319 -17.31 16.79 18.02
C VAL A 319 -17.25 17.66 16.76
N THR A 320 -16.04 17.97 16.29
CA THR A 320 -15.83 18.78 15.09
C THR A 320 -14.59 18.34 14.32
N GLY A 321 -14.44 18.86 13.10
CA GLY A 321 -13.30 18.64 12.22
C GLY A 321 -13.65 17.80 10.98
N PRO A 322 -12.99 18.06 9.83
CA PRO A 322 -13.38 17.58 8.49
C PRO A 322 -13.29 16.07 8.30
N VAL A 323 -12.67 15.35 9.23
CA VAL A 323 -12.49 13.90 9.18
C VAL A 323 -13.15 13.18 10.35
N SER A 324 -13.88 13.93 11.19
CA SER A 324 -14.49 13.40 12.42
C SER A 324 -15.62 12.41 12.14
N ASP A 325 -16.21 12.43 10.94
CA ASP A 325 -17.31 11.55 10.55
C ASP A 325 -17.07 10.86 9.21
N ASN A 326 -15.85 10.38 8.96
CA ASN A 326 -15.49 9.79 7.67
C ASN A 326 -14.56 8.59 7.79
N LYS A 327 -15.07 7.39 7.47
CA LYS A 327 -14.31 6.14 7.47
C LYS A 327 -13.24 6.11 6.39
N GLY A 328 -13.49 6.69 5.22
CA GLY A 328 -12.52 6.74 4.13
C GLY A 328 -11.26 7.50 4.52
N PHE A 329 -11.40 8.66 5.20
CA PHE A 329 -10.26 9.39 5.74
C PHE A 329 -9.58 8.68 6.92
N GLN A 330 -10.32 7.91 7.72
CA GLN A 330 -9.72 7.12 8.81
C GLN A 330 -8.91 5.92 8.31
N CYS A 331 -9.36 5.26 7.24
CA CYS A 331 -8.67 4.12 6.64
C CYS A 331 -7.51 4.54 5.74
N GLY A 332 -7.59 5.71 5.10
CA GLY A 332 -6.52 6.26 4.28
C GLY A 332 -6.38 5.59 2.90
N GLY A 333 -5.22 5.82 2.27
CA GLY A 333 -4.83 5.17 1.02
C GLY A 333 -4.49 3.69 1.20
N TRP A 334 -4.30 2.99 0.09
CA TRP A 334 -4.00 1.55 0.08
C TRP A 334 -5.01 0.67 0.84
N SER A 335 -6.26 1.13 0.95
CA SER A 335 -7.38 0.33 1.47
C SER A 335 -8.29 -0.15 0.34
N VAL A 336 -9.17 0.72 -0.17
CA VAL A 336 -10.02 0.44 -1.36
C VAL A 336 -9.41 1.04 -2.63
N PHE A 337 -8.80 2.22 -2.52
CA PHE A 337 -8.06 2.87 -3.60
C PHE A 337 -6.65 3.17 -3.12
N TRP A 338 -5.69 3.26 -4.05
CA TRP A 338 -4.37 3.83 -3.77
C TRP A 338 -4.52 5.18 -3.07
N GLN A 339 -5.28 6.12 -3.65
CA GLN A 339 -5.34 7.50 -3.17
C GLN A 339 -6.23 7.69 -1.94
N GLY A 340 -6.86 6.62 -1.46
CA GLY A 340 -7.89 6.66 -0.43
C GLY A 340 -9.25 7.07 -0.98
N SER A 341 -10.23 7.19 -0.09
CA SER A 341 -11.60 7.57 -0.44
C SER A 341 -12.14 8.57 0.57
N ILE A 342 -13.08 9.40 0.12
CA ILE A 342 -13.93 10.21 1.01
C ILE A 342 -15.31 9.55 1.23
N ASP A 343 -15.59 8.47 0.51
CA ASP A 343 -16.86 7.75 0.60
C ASP A 343 -16.77 6.68 1.70
N SER A 344 -17.46 6.94 2.82
CA SER A 344 -17.51 6.02 3.95
C SER A 344 -18.32 4.75 3.67
N THR A 345 -19.16 4.74 2.63
CA THR A 345 -20.01 3.57 2.29
C THR A 345 -19.20 2.40 1.74
N LEU A 346 -17.98 2.64 1.26
CA LEU A 346 -17.04 1.62 0.80
C LEU A 346 -16.40 0.82 1.94
N PHE A 347 -16.58 1.27 3.18
CA PHE A 347 -16.04 0.66 4.39
C PHE A 347 -17.19 0.17 5.25
N PRO A 348 -17.73 -1.04 5.04
CA PRO A 348 -18.95 -1.48 5.71
C PRO A 348 -18.80 -1.66 7.23
N ASN A 349 -17.58 -2.01 7.68
CA ASN A 349 -17.28 -2.27 9.09
C ASN A 349 -16.73 -1.02 9.81
N GLY A 350 -16.61 -1.12 11.14
CA GLY A 350 -16.06 -0.07 11.99
C GLY A 350 -17.01 1.11 12.24
N ALA A 351 -16.51 2.11 12.96
CA ALA A 351 -17.25 3.32 13.32
C ALA A 351 -16.42 4.57 13.04
N THR A 352 -17.09 5.66 12.69
CA THR A 352 -16.43 6.98 12.62
C THR A 352 -16.01 7.44 14.01
N PHE A 353 -15.11 8.41 14.09
CA PHE A 353 -14.75 9.03 15.38
C PHE A 353 -15.99 9.61 16.08
N LYS A 354 -16.87 10.30 15.34
CA LYS A 354 -18.16 10.80 15.82
C LYS A 354 -19.03 9.67 16.37
N GLU A 355 -19.23 8.60 15.61
CA GLU A 355 -20.03 7.43 16.04
C GLU A 355 -19.45 6.77 17.30
N ALA A 356 -18.13 6.64 17.38
CA ALA A 356 -17.45 6.08 18.54
C ALA A 356 -17.63 6.96 19.80
N VAL A 357 -17.51 8.29 19.67
CA VAL A 357 -17.76 9.22 20.78
C VAL A 357 -19.23 9.17 21.21
N GLN A 358 -20.17 9.14 20.27
CA GLN A 358 -21.59 9.01 20.56
C GLN A 358 -21.90 7.72 21.32
N SER A 359 -21.34 6.59 20.87
CA SER A 359 -21.48 5.30 21.54
C SER A 359 -20.94 5.33 22.98
N LYS A 360 -19.76 5.92 23.20
CA LYS A 360 -19.16 6.01 24.55
C LYS A 360 -19.88 6.99 25.47
N ALA A 361 -20.44 8.07 24.94
CA ALA A 361 -21.15 9.08 25.71
C ALA A 361 -22.64 8.74 25.94
N ALA A 362 -23.16 7.69 25.28
CA ALA A 362 -24.56 7.30 25.35
C ALA A 362 -25.05 7.15 26.80
N GLY A 363 -26.14 7.84 27.14
CA GLY A 363 -26.72 7.84 28.49
C GLY A 363 -25.97 8.68 29.53
N HIS A 364 -24.85 9.32 29.16
CA HIS A 364 -24.03 10.12 30.08
C HIS A 364 -23.94 11.60 29.69
N ALA A 365 -23.75 11.91 28.40
CA ALA A 365 -23.60 13.27 27.90
C ALA A 365 -24.29 13.45 26.55
N GLN A 366 -24.80 14.66 26.28
CA GLN A 366 -25.26 15.04 24.94
C GLN A 366 -24.07 15.14 23.99
N VAL A 367 -24.16 14.55 22.79
CA VAL A 367 -23.12 14.68 21.77
C VAL A 367 -23.64 15.47 20.60
N ASP A 368 -23.03 16.63 20.37
CA ASP A 368 -23.30 17.51 19.25
C ASP A 368 -22.16 17.38 18.22
N HIS A 369 -22.47 17.48 16.93
CA HIS A 369 -21.47 17.39 15.87
C HIS A 369 -21.70 18.46 14.79
N LEU A 370 -20.61 19.11 14.37
CA LEU A 370 -20.62 20.04 13.25
C LEU A 370 -19.25 20.13 12.59
N GLU A 371 -19.21 19.94 11.27
CA GLU A 371 -18.04 20.22 10.45
C GLU A 371 -17.99 21.70 10.08
N VAL A 372 -17.16 22.47 10.77
CA VAL A 372 -17.06 23.93 10.58
C VAL A 372 -16.25 24.29 9.34
N VAL A 373 -15.30 23.42 8.97
CA VAL A 373 -14.35 23.60 7.87
C VAL A 373 -14.17 22.26 7.19
N ASP A 374 -14.21 22.23 5.86
CA ASP A 374 -13.89 21.03 5.06
C ASP A 374 -12.37 20.80 4.97
N ILE A 375 -11.97 19.71 4.31
CA ILE A 375 -10.56 19.34 4.17
C ILE A 375 -9.74 20.36 3.33
N ASP A 376 -10.41 21.15 2.48
CA ASP A 376 -9.81 22.22 1.68
C ASP A 376 -9.68 23.54 2.46
N GLY A 377 -10.17 23.60 3.69
CA GLY A 377 -10.18 24.83 4.49
C GLY A 377 -11.37 25.75 4.21
N LYS A 378 -12.39 25.31 3.45
CA LYS A 378 -13.60 26.10 3.20
C LYS A 378 -14.56 25.96 4.37
N ARG A 379 -15.11 27.09 4.81
CA ARG A 379 -16.07 27.11 5.92
C ARG A 379 -17.44 26.64 5.46
N SER A 380 -18.12 25.86 6.29
CA SER A 380 -19.54 25.58 6.12
C SER A 380 -20.34 26.89 6.15
N GLU A 381 -21.39 27.02 5.34
CA GLU A 381 -22.29 28.19 5.38
C GLU A 381 -23.09 28.30 6.70
N PHE A 382 -23.02 27.28 7.56
CA PHE A 382 -23.65 27.27 8.88
C PHE A 382 -23.00 28.27 9.85
N ARG A 383 -23.82 29.18 10.37
CA ARG A 383 -23.44 30.10 11.46
C ARG A 383 -23.51 29.36 12.81
N ILE A 384 -22.36 29.25 13.48
CA ILE A 384 -22.20 28.67 14.84
C ILE A 384 -22.98 29.44 15.94
N ASP A 385 -23.48 30.65 15.64
CA ASP A 385 -24.12 31.55 16.62
C ASP A 385 -25.33 30.94 17.37
N GLY A 386 -25.96 29.88 16.83
CA GLY A 386 -27.05 29.16 17.48
C GLY A 386 -26.62 28.02 18.41
N TYR A 387 -25.43 27.43 18.24
CA TYR A 387 -25.03 26.18 18.90
C TYR A 387 -24.41 26.40 20.29
N LEU A 388 -23.75 27.55 20.51
CA LEU A 388 -23.13 27.89 21.81
C LEU A 388 -24.11 28.59 22.78
N ARG A 389 -25.37 28.83 22.38
CA ARG A 389 -26.42 29.46 23.20
C ARG A 389 -27.32 28.47 23.93
N GLY A 390 -26.83 27.27 24.24
CA GLY A 390 -27.50 26.30 25.12
C GLY A 390 -27.55 26.68 26.61
N GLY A 391 -27.44 27.96 26.94
CA GLY A 391 -27.73 28.51 28.26
C GLY A 391 -28.96 29.40 28.15
N THR A 392 -30.00 29.09 28.92
CA THR A 392 -31.25 29.83 29.05
C THR A 392 -31.04 31.35 28.89
N ALA A 393 -31.64 31.92 27.85
CA ALA A 393 -31.63 33.36 27.61
C ALA A 393 -32.53 34.06 28.64
N ASP A 394 -31.97 34.44 29.78
CA ASP A 394 -32.55 35.50 30.58
C ASP A 394 -32.29 36.84 29.89
N ALA A 395 -33.40 37.49 29.54
CA ALA A 395 -33.45 38.79 28.91
C ALA A 395 -32.99 39.88 29.89
N ALA A 396 -31.73 40.30 29.80
CA ALA A 396 -31.28 41.69 29.97
C ALA A 396 -29.75 41.76 30.03
N GLY A 397 -29.14 42.50 29.11
CA GLY A 397 -27.80 43.06 29.32
C GLY A 397 -26.79 42.76 28.21
N GLY A 398 -26.59 43.76 27.33
CA GLY A 398 -25.33 44.10 26.65
C GLY A 398 -24.64 43.06 25.75
N PRO A 399 -24.05 43.45 24.61
CA PRO A 399 -23.29 42.51 23.78
C PRO A 399 -22.01 42.07 24.52
N ARG A 400 -22.02 40.86 25.09
CA ARG A 400 -20.78 40.16 25.45
C ARG A 400 -20.15 39.64 24.15
N ARG A 401 -18.96 40.13 23.85
CA ARG A 401 -18.15 39.69 22.69
C ARG A 401 -17.81 38.20 22.87
N GLY A 402 -18.41 37.35 22.04
CA GLY A 402 -18.00 35.96 21.87
C GLY A 402 -16.72 35.87 21.02
N CYS A 403 -15.91 34.84 21.27
CA CYS A 403 -14.62 34.61 20.63
C CYS A 403 -14.75 34.29 19.13
N PHE A 404 -14.78 35.32 18.29
CA PHE A 404 -14.35 35.21 16.90
C PHE A 404 -13.67 36.52 16.47
N GLY A 405 -12.34 36.47 16.31
CA GLY A 405 -11.60 37.55 15.67
C GLY A 405 -12.02 37.65 14.20
N SER A 406 -12.63 38.77 13.83
CA SER A 406 -12.82 39.14 12.44
C SER A 406 -11.48 39.52 11.84
N SER A 407 -10.95 38.72 10.91
CA SER A 407 -9.90 39.21 10.00
C SER A 407 -10.51 39.37 8.62
N THR A 408 -10.73 40.62 8.20
CA THR A 408 -11.01 41.00 6.82
C THR A 408 -9.68 41.06 6.07
N ALA A 409 -9.42 40.12 5.16
CA ALA A 409 -8.32 40.24 4.22
C ALA A 409 -8.80 41.01 2.98
N SER A 410 -8.43 42.28 2.88
CA SER A 410 -8.55 43.04 1.63
C SER A 410 -7.45 42.57 0.67
N ALA A 411 -7.83 41.95 -0.45
CA ALA A 411 -6.89 41.61 -1.51
C ALA A 411 -6.50 42.87 -2.29
N SER A 412 -5.21 43.23 -2.28
CA SER A 412 -4.61 44.12 -3.27
C SER A 412 -3.84 43.26 -4.29
N PRO A 413 -4.02 43.46 -5.61
CA PRO A 413 -3.41 42.63 -6.62
C PRO A 413 -2.02 43.15 -6.95
N GLN A 414 -0.97 42.66 -6.27
CA GLN A 414 0.41 42.59 -6.79
C GLN A 414 1.33 41.83 -5.82
N ASN A 415 2.16 40.95 -6.39
CA ASN A 415 3.16 40.05 -5.80
C ASN A 415 2.69 38.73 -5.15
N LYS A 416 2.94 37.64 -5.88
CA LYS A 416 2.79 36.23 -5.49
C LYS A 416 3.83 35.85 -4.41
N ARG A 417 3.50 36.01 -3.13
CA ARG A 417 3.97 35.14 -2.04
C ARG A 417 2.74 34.71 -1.25
N ARG A 418 2.57 33.39 -1.07
CA ARG A 418 1.42 32.82 -0.34
C ARG A 418 1.42 33.35 1.12
N PRO A 419 0.30 33.84 1.66
CA PRO A 419 0.22 34.19 3.07
C PRO A 419 0.23 32.92 3.93
N SER A 420 1.02 32.92 5.00
CA SER A 420 1.05 31.87 6.01
C SER A 420 -0.20 31.95 6.90
N CYS A 421 -1.02 30.90 6.92
CA CYS A 421 -2.13 30.77 7.88
C CYS A 421 -1.65 30.05 9.14
N SER A 422 -1.44 30.80 10.22
CA SER A 422 -1.32 30.27 11.59
C SER A 422 -2.67 30.46 12.28
N ALA A 423 -3.44 29.39 12.45
CA ALA A 423 -4.67 29.40 13.25
C ALA A 423 -4.36 28.92 14.67
N ALA A 424 -4.02 29.84 15.56
CA ALA A 424 -4.04 29.58 17.00
C ALA A 424 -5.44 29.89 17.53
N VAL A 425 -6.16 28.87 17.98
CA VAL A 425 -7.41 29.04 18.74
C VAL A 425 -7.01 29.16 20.21
N ASP A 426 -6.88 30.39 20.68
CA ASP A 426 -6.66 30.67 22.11
C ASP A 426 -8.02 30.79 22.80
N CYS A 427 -8.44 29.72 23.48
CA CYS A 427 -9.62 29.71 24.33
C CYS A 427 -9.18 30.00 25.78
N ARG A 428 -9.43 31.22 26.26
CA ARG A 428 -9.48 31.53 27.70
C ARG A 428 -10.92 31.66 28.17
#